data_AF-A0A534UG70-F1
#
_entry.id   AF-A0A534UG70-F1
#
_cell.length_a   1.000
_cell.length_b   1.000
_cell.length_c   1.000
_cell.angle_alpha   90.00
_cell.angle_beta   90.00
_cell.angle_gamma   90.00
#
_symmetry.space_group_name_H-M   'P 1'
#
loop_
_entity.id
_entity.type
_entity.pdbx_description
1 polymer ?
#
loop_
_entity_poly.entity_id
_entity_poly.type
_entity_poly.pdbx_seq_one_letter_code
_entity_poly.pdbx_strand_id
1 'polypeptide(L)'
;MPDEHDGEDVDEIVRSIEAGSDAIVVPKELIEEAEAAAPLARSLYAKILTMKIAEKLKLALRGNKDARSILIRDASKLIRRFVMQNPRMSDTEVIAIARNRSSDEELLRIIVERREWMRNYQVRLALATNPKTPLSVALRQLPTLGERDLRMLAKSRNVPQTVVSQARRLVLAMGR
;
A
#
# COMPACT_ATOMS: atom_id res chain seq x y z
N MET A 1 4.41 52.43 10.29
CA MET A 1 5.88 52.48 10.27
C MET A 1 6.29 52.85 11.68
N PRO A 2 7.11 52.10 12.43
CA PRO A 2 8.05 50.98 12.15
C PRO A 2 7.58 49.66 12.83
N ASP A 3 8.03 48.44 12.56
CA ASP A 3 9.35 47.77 12.68
C ASP A 3 9.97 47.79 14.10
N GLU A 4 10.38 46.58 14.54
CA GLU A 4 11.31 46.22 15.63
C GLU A 4 10.80 46.15 17.09
N HIS A 5 10.38 44.95 17.56
CA HIS A 5 11.05 44.16 18.62
C HIS A 5 10.28 42.85 18.89
N ASP A 6 10.66 41.77 18.20
CA ASP A 6 10.21 40.38 18.43
C ASP A 6 10.82 39.77 19.72
N GLY A 7 10.91 40.56 20.80
CA GLY A 7 11.73 40.24 21.98
C GLY A 7 11.05 40.38 23.32
N GLU A 8 9.74 40.69 23.38
CA GLU A 8 9.02 40.78 24.65
C GLU A 8 8.61 39.38 25.13
N ASP A 9 9.54 38.88 25.96
CA ASP A 9 9.39 38.04 27.13
C ASP A 9 9.05 36.55 26.95
N VAL A 10 9.93 35.90 26.20
CA VAL A 10 10.26 34.47 26.40
C VAL A 10 10.45 34.13 27.89
N ASP A 11 11.01 35.05 28.68
CA ASP A 11 11.20 34.86 30.13
C ASP A 11 9.89 34.88 30.93
N GLU A 12 8.86 35.59 30.46
CA GLU A 12 7.50 35.58 31.04
C GLU A 12 6.75 34.31 30.64
N ILE A 13 6.95 33.85 29.40
CA ILE A 13 6.46 32.56 28.92
C ILE A 13 7.07 31.42 29.74
N VAL A 14 8.38 31.43 29.99
CA VAL A 14 9.06 30.41 30.81
C VAL A 14 8.55 30.43 32.25
N ARG A 15 8.40 31.61 32.87
CA ARG A 15 7.87 31.71 34.23
C ARG A 15 6.41 31.25 34.35
N SER A 16 5.57 31.52 33.34
CA SER A 16 4.16 31.07 33.35
C SER A 16 4.04 29.55 33.16
N ILE A 17 4.96 28.93 32.42
CA ILE A 17 5.09 27.48 32.27
C ILE A 17 5.54 26.83 33.59
N GLU A 18 6.55 27.39 34.28
CA GLU A 18 7.03 26.88 35.57
C GLU A 18 6.00 27.05 36.70
N ALA A 19 5.20 28.11 36.66
CA ALA A 19 4.11 28.36 37.61
C ALA A 19 2.83 27.56 37.31
N GLY A 20 2.75 26.88 36.15
CA GLY A 20 1.61 26.07 35.74
C GLY A 20 0.32 26.86 35.45
N SER A 21 0.43 28.16 35.18
CA SER A 21 -0.70 29.07 34.89
C SER A 21 -0.81 29.46 33.41
N ASP A 22 -0.02 28.81 32.57
CA ASP A 22 0.05 28.97 31.13
C ASP A 22 -1.19 28.37 30.39
N ALA A 23 -1.54 28.94 29.23
CA ALA A 23 -2.65 28.51 28.37
C ALA A 23 -2.20 27.66 27.15
N ILE A 24 -0.92 27.32 27.05
CA ILE A 24 -0.34 26.55 25.95
C ILE A 24 -0.67 25.06 26.13
N VAL A 25 -1.34 24.50 25.12
CA VAL A 25 -1.71 23.09 25.08
C VAL A 25 -0.71 22.33 24.20
N VAL A 26 0.26 21.67 24.81
CA VAL A 26 1.18 20.73 24.12
C VAL A 26 0.68 19.29 24.31
N PRO A 27 0.59 18.46 23.23
CA PRO A 27 0.21 17.07 23.35
C PRO A 27 1.11 16.30 24.33
N LYS A 28 0.52 15.60 25.32
CA LYS A 28 1.24 14.85 26.37
C LYS A 28 2.24 13.82 25.82
N GLU A 29 2.02 13.30 24.62
CA GLU A 29 2.89 12.37 23.87
C GLU A 29 4.28 12.94 23.53
N LEU A 30 4.43 14.26 23.56
CA LEU A 30 5.68 14.99 23.32
C LEU A 30 6.37 15.42 24.62
N ILE A 31 5.72 15.22 25.78
CA ILE A 31 6.16 15.65 27.11
C ILE A 31 6.57 14.45 27.98
N GLU A 32 5.82 13.33 27.92
CA GLU A 32 6.08 12.13 28.72
C GLU A 32 6.74 10.98 27.92
N GLU A 33 7.37 10.08 28.68
CA GLU A 33 8.65 9.41 28.42
C GLU A 33 8.75 8.36 27.30
N ALA A 34 10.03 8.10 26.96
CA ALA A 34 10.47 6.97 26.16
C ALA A 34 10.32 5.64 26.89
N GLU A 35 9.75 4.62 26.22
CA GLU A 35 10.14 3.23 26.48
C GLU A 35 9.86 2.28 25.30
N ALA A 36 10.68 1.22 25.24
CA ALA A 36 10.73 0.12 24.28
C ALA A 36 11.25 0.46 22.88
N ALA A 37 12.42 -0.12 22.54
CA ALA A 37 12.97 -0.16 21.18
C ALA A 37 11.84 -0.36 20.17
N ALA A 38 11.55 0.70 19.40
CA ALA A 38 10.43 0.70 18.49
C ALA A 38 10.48 -0.59 17.66
N PRO A 39 9.39 -1.38 17.56
CA PRO A 39 9.40 -2.63 16.83
C PRO A 39 10.10 -2.39 15.49
N LEU A 40 11.05 -3.25 15.09
CA LEU A 40 11.97 -3.04 13.95
C LEU A 40 11.28 -2.42 12.72
N ALA A 41 10.01 -2.77 12.48
CA ALA A 41 9.16 -2.18 11.44
C ALA A 41 8.91 -0.66 11.59
N ARG A 42 8.63 -0.12 12.79
CA ARG A 42 8.50 1.33 13.04
C ARG A 42 9.84 2.05 12.85
N SER A 43 10.94 1.47 13.32
CA SER A 43 12.29 2.03 13.13
C SER A 43 12.68 2.06 11.65
N LEU A 44 12.43 0.95 10.92
CA LEU A 44 12.70 0.86 9.49
C LEU A 44 11.81 1.82 8.67
N TYR A 45 10.53 1.93 9.02
CA TYR A 45 9.61 2.87 8.39
C TYR A 45 10.08 4.31 8.55
N ALA A 46 10.39 4.73 9.78
CA ALA A 46 10.92 6.06 10.07
C ALA A 46 12.21 6.34 9.29
N LYS A 47 13.12 5.36 9.21
CA LYS A 47 14.36 5.48 8.43
C LYS A 47 14.11 5.59 6.93
N ILE A 48 13.14 4.86 6.38
CA ILE A 48 12.77 4.95 4.97
C ILE A 48 12.19 6.32 4.65
N LEU A 49 11.41 6.92 5.55
CA LEU A 49 10.83 8.25 5.33
C LEU A 49 11.89 9.34 5.11
N THR A 50 13.04 9.24 5.78
CA THR A 50 14.13 10.21 5.68
C THR A 50 15.13 9.92 4.54
N MET A 51 15.00 8.78 3.84
CA MET A 51 15.88 8.41 2.73
C MET A 51 15.65 9.24 1.47
N LYS A 52 16.73 9.52 0.75
CA LYS A 52 16.70 10.09 -0.60
C LYS A 52 16.14 9.07 -1.61
N ILE A 53 15.63 9.56 -2.74
CA ILE A 53 15.04 8.71 -3.79
C ILE A 53 16.01 7.61 -4.25
N ALA A 54 17.29 7.94 -4.47
CA ALA A 54 18.30 6.96 -4.89
C ALA A 54 18.50 5.83 -3.87
N GLU A 55 18.46 6.13 -2.57
CA GLU A 55 18.59 5.16 -1.49
C GLU A 55 17.36 4.26 -1.42
N LYS A 56 16.16 4.84 -1.56
CA LYS A 56 14.91 4.09 -1.66
C LYS A 56 14.89 3.17 -2.87
N LEU A 57 15.41 3.59 -4.02
CA LEU A 57 15.52 2.74 -5.22
C LEU A 57 16.47 1.56 -5.00
N LYS A 58 17.65 1.80 -4.40
CA LYS A 58 18.57 0.72 -4.02
C LYS A 58 17.92 -0.26 -3.05
N LEU A 59 17.20 0.26 -2.05
CA LEU A 59 16.47 -0.53 -1.07
C LEU A 59 15.31 -1.30 -1.70
N ALA A 60 14.60 -0.72 -2.68
CA ALA A 60 13.54 -1.41 -3.41
C ALA A 60 14.07 -2.65 -4.14
N LEU A 61 15.25 -2.56 -4.77
CA LEU A 61 15.85 -3.65 -5.55
C LEU A 61 16.55 -4.73 -4.72
N ARG A 62 17.08 -4.39 -3.54
CA ARG A 62 17.94 -5.28 -2.73
C ARG A 62 17.40 -5.57 -1.33
N GLY A 63 16.37 -4.84 -0.90
CA GLY A 63 15.80 -4.90 0.44
C GLY A 63 15.13 -6.23 0.75
N ASN A 64 14.99 -6.47 2.06
CA ASN A 64 14.24 -7.60 2.61
C ASN A 64 12.72 -7.41 2.46
N LYS A 65 11.95 -8.38 2.93
CA LYS A 65 10.48 -8.37 2.84
C LYS A 65 9.86 -7.14 3.53
N ASP A 66 10.38 -6.72 4.67
CA ASP A 66 9.84 -5.58 5.42
C ASP A 66 10.07 -4.26 4.69
N ALA A 67 11.27 -4.07 4.12
CA ALA A 67 11.54 -2.90 3.29
C ALA A 67 10.61 -2.83 2.07
N ARG A 68 10.35 -3.97 1.41
CA ARG A 68 9.42 -4.02 0.26
C ARG A 68 7.98 -3.74 0.66
N SER A 69 7.52 -4.30 1.79
CA SER A 69 6.15 -4.10 2.27
C SER A 69 5.85 -2.64 2.62
N ILE A 70 6.87 -1.90 3.04
CA ILE A 70 6.83 -0.45 3.25
C ILE A 70 6.88 0.29 1.89
N LEU A 71 7.91 0.02 1.08
CA LEU A 71 8.16 0.78 -0.16
C LEU A 71 7.08 0.58 -1.24
N ILE A 72 6.33 -0.53 -1.22
CA ILE A 72 5.21 -0.73 -2.16
C ILE A 72 4.07 0.26 -1.92
N ARG A 73 4.05 0.94 -0.77
CA ARG A 73 3.08 1.99 -0.43
C ARG A 73 3.68 3.40 -0.54
N ASP A 74 4.93 3.53 -0.98
CA ASP A 74 5.59 4.83 -1.13
C ASP A 74 4.82 5.74 -2.08
N ALA A 75 4.84 7.05 -1.86
CA ALA A 75 4.14 8.03 -2.67
C ALA A 75 4.62 8.05 -4.13
N SER A 76 5.91 7.73 -4.37
CA SER A 76 6.49 7.70 -5.71
C SER A 76 6.17 6.40 -6.45
N LYS A 77 5.43 6.53 -7.56
CA LYS A 77 5.17 5.41 -8.50
C LYS A 77 6.45 4.73 -8.98
N LEU A 78 7.51 5.51 -9.18
CA LEU A 78 8.82 5.00 -9.59
C LEU A 78 9.33 3.99 -8.57
N ILE A 79 9.33 4.34 -7.28
CA ILE A 79 9.80 3.44 -6.20
C ILE A 79 8.95 2.17 -6.16
N ARG A 80 7.63 2.29 -6.22
CA ARG A 80 6.72 1.13 -6.25
C ARG A 80 7.02 0.20 -7.43
N ARG A 81 7.29 0.75 -8.62
CA ARG A 81 7.70 -0.02 -9.81
C ARG A 81 9.03 -0.77 -9.59
N PHE A 82 10.01 -0.16 -8.95
CA PHE A 82 11.29 -0.80 -8.65
C PHE A 82 11.16 -1.91 -7.59
N VAL A 83 10.22 -1.78 -6.63
CA VAL A 83 9.92 -2.86 -5.68
C VAL A 83 9.45 -4.12 -6.42
N MET A 84 8.60 -3.95 -7.45
CA MET A 84 8.12 -5.04 -8.31
C MET A 84 9.22 -5.69 -9.18
N GLN A 85 10.42 -5.11 -9.22
CA GLN A 85 11.58 -5.66 -9.91
C GLN A 85 12.56 -6.39 -8.99
N ASN A 86 12.29 -6.41 -7.68
CA ASN A 86 13.16 -7.10 -6.74
C ASN A 86 13.14 -8.63 -7.01
N PRO A 87 14.31 -9.27 -7.22
CA PRO A 87 14.39 -10.69 -7.55
C PRO A 87 13.94 -11.61 -6.40
N ARG A 88 13.81 -11.09 -5.17
CA ARG A 88 13.36 -11.83 -3.98
C ARG A 88 11.87 -11.63 -3.69
N MET A 89 11.13 -11.08 -4.65
CA MET A 89 9.69 -10.88 -4.50
C MET A 89 8.96 -12.22 -4.54
N SER A 90 8.19 -12.51 -3.51
CA SER A 90 7.45 -13.77 -3.40
C SER A 90 6.05 -13.68 -4.01
N ASP A 91 5.52 -14.83 -4.44
CA ASP A 91 4.12 -14.97 -4.87
C ASP A 91 3.14 -14.45 -3.81
N THR A 92 3.42 -14.66 -2.53
CA THR A 92 2.55 -14.18 -1.44
C THR A 92 2.44 -12.66 -1.41
N GLU A 93 3.54 -11.95 -1.66
CA GLU A 93 3.54 -10.49 -1.75
C GLU A 93 2.78 -10.02 -3.00
N VAL A 94 3.00 -10.68 -4.13
CA VAL A 94 2.31 -10.38 -5.39
C VAL A 94 0.80 -10.56 -5.26
N ILE A 95 0.34 -11.65 -4.64
CA ILE A 95 -1.07 -11.91 -4.37
C ILE A 95 -1.66 -10.82 -3.46
N ALA A 96 -0.93 -10.42 -2.41
CA ALA A 96 -1.37 -9.36 -1.51
C ALA A 96 -1.53 -8.02 -2.25
N ILE A 97 -0.60 -7.69 -3.15
CA ILE A 97 -0.67 -6.48 -3.98
C ILE A 97 -1.83 -6.58 -4.97
N ALA A 98 -2.00 -7.71 -5.66
CA ALA A 98 -3.08 -7.92 -6.61
C ALA A 98 -4.47 -7.90 -5.94
N ARG A 99 -4.59 -8.29 -4.67
CA ARG A 99 -5.86 -8.28 -3.92
C ARG A 99 -6.16 -6.93 -3.29
N ASN A 100 -5.16 -6.08 -3.08
CA ASN A 100 -5.32 -4.79 -2.45
C ASN A 100 -6.08 -3.80 -3.36
N ARG A 101 -7.21 -3.30 -2.88
CA ARG A 101 -8.08 -2.35 -3.62
C ARG A 101 -7.48 -0.96 -3.79
N SER A 102 -6.48 -0.63 -2.98
CA SER A 102 -5.73 0.63 -3.07
C SER A 102 -4.49 0.50 -3.96
N SER A 103 -4.26 -0.67 -4.56
CA SER A 103 -3.15 -0.84 -5.51
C SER A 103 -3.36 -0.02 -6.77
N ASP A 104 -2.27 0.58 -7.26
CA ASP A 104 -2.29 1.28 -8.52
C ASP A 104 -2.53 0.32 -9.69
N GLU A 105 -3.24 0.82 -10.70
CA GLU A 105 -3.43 0.10 -11.97
C GLU A 105 -2.10 -0.28 -12.63
N GLU A 106 -1.06 0.56 -12.51
CA GLU A 106 0.28 0.30 -13.04
C GLU A 106 0.92 -0.94 -12.40
N LEU A 107 0.80 -1.11 -11.08
CA LEU A 107 1.31 -2.30 -10.40
C LEU A 107 0.58 -3.56 -10.89
N LEU A 108 -0.73 -3.47 -11.08
CA LEU A 108 -1.52 -4.59 -11.61
C LEU A 108 -1.11 -4.94 -13.05
N ARG A 109 -0.78 -3.95 -13.90
CA ARG A 109 -0.23 -4.21 -15.24
C ARG A 109 1.11 -4.93 -15.19
N ILE A 110 2.04 -4.48 -14.34
CA ILE A 110 3.32 -5.17 -14.14
C ILE A 110 3.11 -6.63 -13.73
N ILE A 111 2.10 -6.89 -12.89
CA ILE A 111 1.80 -8.27 -12.48
C ILE A 111 1.38 -9.14 -13.68
N VAL A 112 0.55 -8.58 -14.56
CA VAL A 112 0.02 -9.29 -15.74
C VAL A 112 1.08 -9.58 -16.77
N GLU A 113 2.06 -8.68 -16.94
CA GLU A 113 3.16 -8.83 -17.88
C GLU A 113 4.12 -9.97 -17.49
N ARG A 114 4.17 -10.32 -16.20
CA ARG A 114 5.04 -11.38 -15.68
C ARG A 114 4.37 -12.74 -15.74
N ARG A 115 4.77 -13.54 -16.74
CA ARG A 115 4.27 -14.91 -16.95
C ARG A 115 4.43 -15.82 -15.72
N GLU A 116 5.50 -15.64 -14.96
CA GLU A 116 5.75 -16.39 -13.71
C GLU A 116 4.59 -16.27 -12.73
N TRP A 117 4.15 -15.04 -12.44
CA TRP A 117 3.07 -14.77 -11.50
C TRP A 117 1.71 -15.17 -12.07
N MET A 118 1.52 -15.02 -13.38
CA MET A 118 0.26 -15.40 -14.04
C MET A 118 0.00 -16.91 -14.05
N ARG A 119 1.02 -17.76 -13.84
CA ARG A 119 0.83 -19.20 -13.62
C ARG A 119 0.13 -19.50 -12.30
N ASN A 120 0.28 -18.63 -11.30
CA ASN A 120 -0.34 -18.81 -10.00
C ASN A 120 -1.85 -18.51 -10.05
N TYR A 121 -2.66 -19.50 -9.69
CA TYR A 121 -4.13 -19.39 -9.65
C TYR A 121 -4.61 -18.22 -8.78
N GLN A 122 -3.99 -18.04 -7.61
CA GLN A 122 -4.38 -17.00 -6.65
C GLN A 122 -4.12 -15.59 -7.19
N VAL A 123 -3.10 -15.41 -8.01
CA VAL A 123 -2.82 -14.14 -8.70
C VAL A 123 -3.92 -13.85 -9.72
N ARG A 124 -4.29 -14.83 -10.56
CA ARG A 124 -5.37 -14.67 -11.54
C ARG A 124 -6.71 -14.35 -10.87
N LEU A 125 -7.04 -15.06 -9.79
CA LEU A 125 -8.23 -14.80 -8.98
C LEU A 125 -8.19 -13.39 -8.37
N ALA A 126 -7.06 -12.99 -7.77
CA ALA A 126 -6.90 -11.66 -7.19
C ALA A 126 -7.12 -10.56 -8.25
N LEU A 127 -6.50 -10.68 -9.43
CA LEU A 127 -6.68 -9.76 -10.55
C LEU A 127 -8.14 -9.68 -11.02
N ALA A 128 -8.83 -10.82 -11.14
CA ALA A 128 -10.25 -10.85 -11.54
C ALA A 128 -11.18 -10.18 -10.50
N THR A 129 -10.80 -10.23 -9.22
CA THR A 129 -11.59 -9.69 -8.11
C THR A 129 -11.27 -8.24 -7.75
N ASN A 130 -10.20 -7.67 -8.27
CA ASN A 130 -9.77 -6.32 -7.91
C ASN A 130 -10.45 -5.26 -8.81
N PRO A 131 -11.16 -4.27 -8.23
CA PRO A 131 -11.86 -3.23 -9.01
C PRO A 131 -10.92 -2.29 -9.77
N LYS A 132 -9.64 -2.20 -9.39
CA LYS A 132 -8.62 -1.39 -10.08
C LYS A 132 -7.92 -2.14 -11.21
N THR A 133 -8.16 -3.44 -11.37
CA THR A 133 -7.65 -4.19 -12.52
C THR A 133 -8.30 -3.65 -13.79
N PRO A 134 -7.55 -3.37 -14.87
CA PRO A 134 -8.13 -2.99 -16.15
C PRO A 134 -9.16 -4.02 -16.60
N LEU A 135 -10.34 -3.57 -17.04
CA LEU A 135 -11.47 -4.47 -17.34
C LEU A 135 -11.10 -5.61 -18.31
N SER A 136 -10.33 -5.29 -19.36
CA SER A 136 -9.86 -6.28 -20.34
C SER A 136 -8.99 -7.38 -19.73
N VAL A 137 -8.18 -7.05 -18.72
CA VAL A 137 -7.35 -8.01 -17.98
C VAL A 137 -8.21 -8.89 -17.10
N ALA A 138 -9.13 -8.29 -16.32
CA ALA A 138 -10.00 -9.02 -15.40
C ALA A 138 -10.86 -10.05 -16.15
N LEU A 139 -11.47 -9.63 -17.27
CA LEU A 139 -12.28 -10.52 -18.12
C LEU A 139 -11.49 -11.70 -18.67
N ARG A 140 -10.21 -11.50 -19.03
CA ARG A 140 -9.33 -12.55 -19.54
C ARG A 140 -9.00 -13.61 -18.49
N GLN A 141 -9.07 -13.26 -17.20
CA GLN A 141 -8.80 -14.21 -16.13
C GLN A 141 -9.99 -15.14 -15.86
N LEU A 142 -11.23 -14.69 -16.09
CA LEU A 142 -12.43 -15.43 -15.72
C LEU A 142 -12.46 -16.88 -16.26
N PRO A 143 -12.17 -17.16 -17.54
CA PRO A 143 -12.20 -18.53 -18.05
C PRO A 143 -11.15 -19.46 -17.42
N THR A 144 -10.15 -18.90 -16.74
CA THR A 144 -9.07 -19.66 -16.07
C THR A 144 -9.38 -20.01 -14.62
N LEU A 145 -10.52 -19.54 -14.09
CA LEU A 145 -10.94 -19.73 -12.71
C LEU A 145 -11.87 -20.94 -12.58
N GLY A 146 -11.88 -21.55 -11.40
CA GLY A 146 -12.78 -22.64 -11.07
C GLY A 146 -14.23 -22.19 -10.87
N GLU A 147 -15.17 -23.11 -11.05
CA GLU A 147 -16.61 -22.85 -10.95
C GLU A 147 -17.02 -22.21 -9.63
N ARG A 148 -16.44 -22.67 -8.51
CA ARG A 148 -16.70 -22.12 -7.17
C ARG A 148 -16.43 -20.60 -7.11
N ASP A 149 -15.27 -20.18 -7.58
CA ASP A 149 -14.87 -18.77 -7.54
C ASP A 149 -15.64 -17.93 -8.56
N LEU A 150 -15.96 -18.50 -9.72
CA LEU A 150 -16.85 -17.85 -10.70
C LEU A 150 -18.26 -17.61 -10.11
N ARG A 151 -18.81 -18.57 -9.36
CA ARG A 151 -20.10 -18.41 -8.67
C ARG A 151 -20.04 -17.34 -7.58
N MET A 152 -18.90 -17.18 -6.91
CA MET A 152 -18.68 -16.07 -5.97
C MET A 152 -18.61 -14.72 -6.70
N LEU A 153 -17.85 -14.62 -7.78
CA LEU A 153 -17.74 -13.41 -8.62
C LEU A 153 -19.08 -12.98 -9.20
N ALA A 154 -19.89 -13.94 -9.65
CA ALA A 154 -21.24 -13.75 -10.18
C ALA A 154 -22.24 -13.11 -9.19
N LYS A 155 -21.93 -13.14 -7.89
CA LYS A 155 -22.74 -12.55 -6.81
C LYS A 155 -22.06 -11.35 -6.14
N SER A 156 -20.81 -11.06 -6.51
CA SER A 156 -20.00 -10.05 -5.85
C SER A 156 -20.45 -8.64 -6.19
N ARG A 157 -20.58 -7.78 -5.17
CA ARG A 157 -20.77 -6.33 -5.34
C ARG A 157 -19.46 -5.55 -5.40
N ASN A 158 -18.34 -6.26 -5.27
CA ASN A 158 -17.01 -5.67 -5.11
C ASN A 158 -16.20 -5.61 -6.42
N VAL A 159 -16.80 -6.01 -7.54
CA VAL A 159 -16.17 -6.05 -8.87
C VAL A 159 -17.07 -5.32 -9.88
N PRO A 160 -16.52 -4.86 -11.02
CA PRO A 160 -17.32 -4.20 -12.06
C PRO A 160 -18.48 -5.08 -12.53
N GLN A 161 -19.64 -4.49 -12.82
CA GLN A 161 -20.85 -5.23 -13.24
C GLN A 161 -20.60 -6.09 -14.48
N THR A 162 -19.77 -5.64 -15.41
CA THR A 162 -19.38 -6.42 -16.59
C THR A 162 -18.67 -7.73 -16.20
N VAL A 163 -17.81 -7.71 -15.18
CA VAL A 163 -17.15 -8.92 -14.66
C VAL A 163 -18.17 -9.87 -14.04
N VAL A 164 -19.14 -9.33 -13.27
CA VAL A 164 -20.24 -10.11 -12.68
C VAL A 164 -21.06 -10.82 -13.75
N SER A 165 -21.50 -10.09 -14.78
CA SER A 165 -22.32 -10.63 -15.88
C SER A 165 -21.57 -11.71 -16.66
N GLN A 166 -20.27 -11.51 -16.90
CA GLN A 166 -19.43 -12.49 -17.59
C GLN A 166 -19.20 -13.75 -16.74
N ALA A 167 -18.96 -13.61 -15.44
CA ALA A 167 -18.86 -14.74 -14.52
C ALA A 167 -20.18 -15.54 -14.47
N ARG A 168 -21.35 -14.88 -14.42
CA ARG A 168 -22.66 -15.54 -14.48
C ARG A 168 -22.82 -16.38 -15.73
N ARG A 169 -22.44 -15.84 -16.89
CA ARG A 169 -22.51 -16.55 -18.18
C ARG A 169 -21.64 -17.81 -18.18
N LEU A 170 -20.43 -17.73 -17.64
CA LEU A 170 -19.51 -18.88 -17.55
C LEU A 170 -20.05 -19.97 -16.61
N VAL A 171 -20.60 -19.60 -15.45
CA VAL A 171 -21.22 -20.56 -14.52
C VAL A 171 -22.39 -21.29 -15.17
N LEU A 172 -23.24 -20.58 -15.91
CA LEU A 172 -24.37 -21.20 -16.64
C LEU A 172 -23.90 -22.17 -17.73
N ALA A 173 -22.77 -21.89 -18.37
CA ALA A 173 -22.20 -22.76 -19.39
C ALA A 173 -21.57 -24.04 -18.83
N MET A 174 -21.04 -24.00 -17.59
CA MET A 174 -20.44 -25.16 -16.91
C MET A 174 -21.47 -26.11 -16.29
N GLY A 175 -22.68 -25.63 -16.00
CA GLY A 175 -23.78 -26.42 -15.42
C GLY A 175 -24.65 -27.14 -16.45
N ARG A 176 -24.23 -27.19 -17.72
CA ARG A 176 -24.83 -27.98 -18.80
C ARG A 176 -23.93 -29.16 -19.11
#